data_AF-Q22DP8-F1
#
_entry.id   AF-Q22DP8-F1
#
_cell.length_a   1.000
_cell.length_b   1.000
_cell.length_c   1.000
_cell.angle_alpha   90.00
_cell.angle_beta   90.00
_cell.angle_gamma   90.00
#
_symmetry.space_group_name_H-M   'P 1'
#
loop_
_entity.id
_entity.type
_entity.pdbx_description
1 polymer ?
#
loop_
_entity_poly.entity_id
_entity_poly.type
_entity_poly.pdbx_seq_one_letter_code
_entity_poly.pdbx_strand_id
1 'polypeptide(L)'
;MSCTTRRFIDEKEKLEYSRGYNQQELEASKLRKDFVKKYIVDFDTTLYKTQVERDWAYIAKREYRYEVQLKSIGYGGALANAVLLWRIYANKKMVFWPIPIVGALGYLYFQPVFFQKSNKRFFDMCNVGEEYYLGRERNKILRECNKILNVEDF
;
A
#
# COMPACT_ATOMS: atom_id res chain seq x y z
N MET A 1 -3.00 17.52 3.13
CA MET A 1 -3.95 17.00 2.11
C MET A 1 -5.36 17.08 2.69
N SER A 2 -6.29 17.78 2.01
CA SER A 2 -7.67 17.93 2.48
C SER A 2 -8.46 16.61 2.35
N CYS A 3 -9.57 16.49 3.09
CA CYS A 3 -10.44 15.30 3.04
C CYS A 3 -10.97 15.04 1.63
N THR A 4 -11.28 16.10 0.87
CA THR A 4 -11.78 16.01 -0.51
C THR A 4 -10.74 15.43 -1.46
N THR A 5 -9.49 15.91 -1.40
CA THR A 5 -8.40 15.36 -2.23
C THR A 5 -8.15 13.88 -1.92
N ARG A 6 -8.22 13.49 -0.64
CA ARG A 6 -8.07 12.07 -0.26
C ARG A 6 -9.16 11.18 -0.85
N ARG A 7 -10.42 11.63 -0.82
CA ARG A 7 -11.55 10.90 -1.42
C ARG A 7 -11.37 10.75 -2.94
N PHE A 8 -11.03 11.84 -3.61
CA PHE A 8 -10.79 11.81 -5.05
C PHE A 8 -9.68 10.83 -5.45
N ILE A 9 -8.56 10.82 -4.71
CA ILE A 9 -7.46 9.88 -4.96
C ILE A 9 -7.93 8.44 -4.73
N ASP A 10 -8.64 8.16 -3.62
CA ASP A 10 -9.13 6.80 -3.33
C ASP A 10 -10.18 6.33 -4.36
N GLU A 11 -11.02 7.22 -4.88
CA GLU A 11 -11.96 6.91 -5.96
C GLU A 11 -11.22 6.55 -7.26
N LYS A 12 -10.18 7.32 -7.61
CA LYS A 12 -9.34 7.02 -8.77
C LYS A 12 -8.60 5.70 -8.62
N GLU A 13 -8.01 5.42 -7.45
CA GLU A 13 -7.37 4.14 -7.14
C GLU A 13 -8.35 2.97 -7.21
N LYS A 14 -9.59 3.15 -6.73
CA LYS A 14 -10.64 2.13 -6.86
C LYS A 14 -11.00 1.86 -8.31
N LEU A 15 -11.12 2.92 -9.12
CA LEU A 15 -11.43 2.80 -10.53
C LEU A 15 -10.33 2.04 -11.26
N GLU A 16 -9.06 2.43 -11.06
CA GLU A 16 -7.89 1.73 -11.62
C GLU A 16 -7.83 0.26 -11.19
N TYR A 17 -8.04 -0.02 -9.90
CA TYR A 17 -8.08 -1.38 -9.38
C TYR A 17 -9.23 -2.20 -9.98
N SER A 18 -10.42 -1.61 -10.13
CA SER A 18 -11.62 -2.29 -10.67
C SER A 18 -11.51 -2.60 -12.16
N ARG A 19 -10.82 -1.75 -12.93
CA ARG A 19 -10.53 -1.97 -14.35
C ARG A 19 -9.58 -3.15 -14.56
N GLY A 20 -8.72 -3.42 -13.59
CA GLY A 20 -7.60 -4.35 -13.71
C GLY A 20 -6.36 -3.67 -14.31
N TYR A 21 -5.21 -4.34 -14.12
CA TYR A 21 -3.91 -3.84 -14.56
C TYR A 21 -3.42 -4.61 -15.79
N ASN A 22 -2.88 -3.88 -16.76
CA ASN A 22 -2.13 -4.47 -17.87
C ASN A 22 -0.78 -5.02 -17.40
N GLN A 23 -0.14 -5.88 -18.19
CA GLN A 23 1.16 -6.47 -17.82
C GLN A 23 2.25 -5.41 -17.62
N GLN A 24 2.30 -4.39 -18.48
CA GLN A 24 3.20 -3.23 -18.32
C GLN A 24 2.92 -2.44 -17.04
N GLU A 25 1.64 -2.25 -16.68
CA GLU A 25 1.25 -1.57 -15.44
C GLU A 25 1.62 -2.38 -14.20
N LEU A 26 1.58 -3.71 -14.28
CA LEU A 26 2.04 -4.60 -13.21
C LEU A 26 3.55 -4.53 -13.03
N GLU A 27 4.32 -4.45 -14.10
CA GLU A 27 5.78 -4.27 -14.06
C GLU A 27 6.16 -2.91 -13.46
N ALA A 28 5.54 -1.83 -13.93
CA ALA A 28 5.73 -0.50 -13.35
C ALA A 28 5.29 -0.46 -11.87
N SER A 29 4.18 -1.13 -11.52
CA SER A 29 3.72 -1.28 -10.15
C SER A 29 4.75 -1.99 -9.28
N LYS A 30 5.38 -3.05 -9.79
CA LYS A 30 6.42 -3.79 -9.08
C LYS A 30 7.60 -2.88 -8.73
N LEU A 31 8.11 -2.10 -9.70
CA LEU A 31 9.19 -1.15 -9.46
C LEU A 31 8.86 -0.12 -8.37
N ARG A 32 7.64 0.45 -8.40
CA ARG A 32 7.18 1.40 -7.37
C ARG A 32 7.08 0.73 -5.98
N LYS A 33 6.55 -0.49 -5.93
CA LYS A 33 6.46 -1.25 -4.67
C LYS A 33 7.84 -1.59 -4.12
N ASP A 34 8.78 -1.96 -4.97
CA ASP A 34 10.16 -2.26 -4.57
C ASP A 34 10.86 -1.00 -4.04
N PHE A 35 10.62 0.16 -4.65
CA PHE A 35 11.07 1.45 -4.13
C PHE A 35 10.48 1.73 -2.73
N VAL A 36 9.16 1.67 -2.58
CA VAL A 36 8.50 1.94 -1.29
C VAL A 36 8.98 0.96 -0.22
N LYS A 37 9.13 -0.31 -0.56
CA LYS A 37 9.62 -1.31 0.37
C LYS A 37 11.05 -1.00 0.82
N LYS A 38 11.96 -0.74 -0.12
CA LYS A 38 13.37 -0.49 0.16
C LYS A 38 13.62 0.81 0.92
N TYR A 39 12.94 1.90 0.55
CA TYR A 39 13.24 3.25 1.07
C TYR A 39 12.30 3.73 2.17
N ILE A 40 11.10 3.13 2.31
CA ILE A 40 10.10 3.60 3.30
C ILE A 40 9.81 2.53 4.35
N VAL A 41 9.51 1.30 3.91
CA VAL A 41 9.07 0.23 4.83
C VAL A 41 10.25 -0.31 5.62
N ASP A 42 11.27 -0.81 4.91
CA ASP A 42 12.42 -1.51 5.50
C ASP A 42 13.51 -0.54 5.98
N PHE A 43 13.58 0.66 5.41
CA PHE A 43 14.53 1.69 5.82
C PHE A 43 14.06 2.46 7.06
N ASP A 44 15.01 2.85 7.91
CA ASP A 44 14.74 3.76 9.02
C ASP A 44 14.68 5.19 8.51
N THR A 45 13.48 5.78 8.58
CA THR A 45 13.21 7.13 8.10
C THR A 45 13.98 8.20 8.86
N THR A 46 14.54 7.90 10.03
CA THR A 46 15.36 8.85 10.79
C THR A 46 16.76 9.04 10.20
N LEU A 47 17.22 8.11 9.36
CA LEU A 47 18.55 8.14 8.74
C LEU A 47 18.67 9.10 7.55
N TYR A 48 17.56 9.68 7.08
CA TYR A 48 17.64 10.73 6.05
C TYR A 48 18.31 11.98 6.61
N LYS A 49 19.20 12.57 5.80
CA LYS A 49 20.02 13.72 6.22
C LYS A 49 19.19 14.98 6.40
N THR A 50 18.21 15.20 5.53
CA THR A 50 17.43 16.43 5.53
C THR A 50 16.13 16.25 6.31
N GLN A 51 15.65 17.32 6.95
CA GLN A 51 14.38 17.27 7.68
C GLN A 51 13.19 17.00 6.76
N VAL A 52 13.20 17.61 5.57
CA VAL A 52 12.11 17.47 4.59
C VAL A 52 11.97 16.01 4.14
N GLU A 53 13.06 15.31 3.83
CA GLU A 53 13.01 13.87 3.50
C GLU A 53 12.49 13.03 4.66
N ARG A 54 12.94 13.30 5.89
CA ARG A 54 12.49 12.57 7.08
C ARG A 54 10.99 12.71 7.28
N ASP A 55 10.47 13.93 7.17
CA ASP A 55 9.05 14.21 7.40
C ASP A 55 8.17 13.53 6.35
N TRP A 56 8.52 13.62 5.07
CA TRP A 56 7.78 12.94 3.99
C TRP A 56 7.90 11.42 4.07
N ALA A 57 9.09 10.89 4.34
CA ALA A 57 9.27 9.45 4.50
C ALA A 57 8.51 8.91 5.70
N TYR A 58 8.48 9.65 6.81
CA TYR A 58 7.68 9.32 7.99
C TYR A 58 6.18 9.31 7.66
N ILE A 59 5.67 10.33 6.96
CA ILE A 59 4.28 10.39 6.53
C ILE A 59 3.94 9.20 5.65
N ALA A 60 4.76 8.91 4.63
CA ALA A 60 4.56 7.77 3.73
C ALA A 60 4.56 6.44 4.51
N LYS A 61 5.47 6.25 5.47
CA LYS A 61 5.54 5.06 6.32
C LYS A 61 4.30 4.91 7.21
N ARG A 62 3.82 6.02 7.79
CA ARG A 62 2.60 6.04 8.61
C ARG A 62 1.38 5.67 7.78
N GLU A 63 1.23 6.27 6.60
CA GLU A 63 0.12 5.96 5.69
C GLU A 63 0.19 4.51 5.21
N TYR A 64 1.39 3.97 4.93
CA TYR A 64 1.57 2.54 4.62
C TYR A 64 1.07 1.65 5.76
N ARG A 65 1.44 1.95 7.01
CA ARG A 65 0.97 1.18 8.17
C ARG A 65 -0.56 1.22 8.29
N TYR A 66 -1.18 2.38 8.10
CA TYR A 66 -2.64 2.50 8.18
C TYR A 66 -3.35 1.74 7.06
N GLU A 67 -2.91 1.98 5.82
CA GLU A 67 -3.63 1.55 4.62
C GLU A 67 -3.36 0.10 4.24
N VAL A 68 -2.16 -0.41 4.55
CA VAL A 68 -1.75 -1.77 4.18
C VAL A 68 -1.82 -2.70 5.39
N GLN A 69 -1.28 -2.30 6.56
CA GLN A 69 -1.22 -3.20 7.72
C GLN A 69 -2.51 -3.15 8.55
N LEU A 70 -2.95 -1.98 9.01
CA LEU A 70 -4.13 -1.87 9.87
C LEU A 70 -5.41 -2.26 9.12
N LYS A 71 -5.59 -1.84 7.86
CA LYS A 71 -6.73 -2.30 7.05
C LYS A 71 -6.68 -3.80 6.80
N SER A 72 -5.54 -4.40 6.48
CA SER A 72 -5.48 -5.86 6.27
C SER A 72 -5.79 -6.63 7.56
N ILE A 73 -5.35 -6.15 8.72
CA ILE A 73 -5.74 -6.71 10.03
C ILE A 73 -7.26 -6.58 10.22
N GLY A 74 -7.84 -5.41 9.94
CA GLY A 74 -9.28 -5.17 10.06
C GLY A 74 -10.12 -6.11 9.17
N TYR A 75 -9.74 -6.24 7.89
CA TYR A 75 -10.42 -7.13 6.94
C TYR A 75 -10.20 -8.61 7.28
N GLY A 76 -8.99 -9.01 7.69
CA GLY A 76 -8.71 -10.37 8.17
C GLY A 76 -9.51 -10.71 9.42
N GLY A 77 -9.61 -9.77 10.37
CA GLY A 77 -10.44 -9.90 11.57
C GLY A 77 -11.93 -10.01 11.24
N ALA A 78 -12.44 -9.23 10.29
CA ALA A 78 -13.82 -9.32 9.84
C ALA A 78 -14.12 -10.68 9.19
N LEU A 79 -13.22 -11.18 8.33
CA LEU A 79 -13.32 -12.52 7.72
C LEU A 79 -13.35 -13.62 8.79
N ALA A 80 -12.43 -13.55 9.77
CA ALA A 80 -12.38 -14.47 10.90
C ALA A 80 -13.69 -14.51 11.70
N ASN A 81 -14.27 -13.33 11.98
CA ASN A 81 -15.55 -13.25 12.67
C ASN A 81 -16.70 -13.82 11.83
N ALA A 82 -16.73 -13.56 10.52
CA ALA A 82 -17.73 -14.14 9.63
C ALA A 82 -17.67 -15.68 9.61
N VAL A 83 -16.47 -16.25 9.54
CA VAL A 83 -16.26 -17.72 9.59
C VAL A 83 -16.64 -18.29 10.95
N LEU A 84 -16.33 -17.58 12.04
CA LEU A 84 -16.76 -17.97 13.38
C LEU A 84 -18.29 -18.01 13.49
N LEU A 85 -18.98 -16.95 13.04
CA LEU A 85 -20.43 -16.86 13.07
C LEU A 85 -21.08 -17.97 12.24
N TRP A 86 -20.56 -18.21 11.04
CA TRP A 86 -21.00 -19.32 10.19
C TRP A 86 -20.86 -20.67 10.90
N ARG A 87 -19.71 -20.89 11.54
CA ARG A 87 -19.44 -22.13 12.27
C ARG A 87 -20.37 -22.30 13.47
N ILE A 88 -20.60 -21.24 14.25
CA ILE A 88 -21.55 -21.26 15.38
C ILE A 88 -22.94 -21.60 14.87
N TYR A 89 -23.36 -21.01 13.74
CA TYR A 89 -24.64 -21.29 13.14
C TYR A 89 -24.78 -22.76 12.69
N ALA A 90 -23.77 -23.31 12.02
CA ALA A 90 -23.77 -24.67 11.48
C ALA A 90 -23.62 -25.76 12.56
N ASN A 91 -22.68 -25.60 13.48
CA ASN A 91 -22.31 -26.63 14.45
C ASN A 91 -22.93 -26.42 15.85
N LYS A 92 -23.60 -25.29 16.08
CA LYS A 92 -24.16 -24.87 17.38
C LYS A 92 -23.14 -24.89 18.54
N LYS A 93 -21.84 -24.80 18.22
CA LYS A 93 -20.73 -24.81 19.18
C LYS A 93 -19.84 -23.61 18.98
N MET A 94 -19.48 -22.96 20.08
CA MET A 94 -18.55 -21.83 20.08
C MET A 94 -17.12 -22.36 20.21
N VAL A 95 -16.32 -22.14 19.16
CA VAL A 95 -14.91 -22.55 19.11
C VAL A 95 -14.11 -21.39 18.55
N PHE A 96 -13.17 -20.86 19.33
CA PHE A 96 -12.46 -19.62 19.00
C PHE A 96 -11.23 -19.80 18.09
N TRP A 97 -10.72 -21.03 17.91
CA TRP A 97 -9.51 -21.26 17.09
C TRP A 97 -9.58 -20.73 15.65
N PRO A 98 -10.75 -20.66 14.96
CA PRO A 98 -10.81 -20.06 13.63
C PRO A 98 -10.39 -18.59 13.61
N ILE A 99 -10.51 -17.85 14.72
CA ILE A 99 -10.17 -16.43 14.76
C ILE A 99 -8.68 -16.19 14.45
N PRO A 100 -7.71 -16.73 15.22
CA PRO A 100 -6.30 -16.50 14.93
C PRO A 100 -5.87 -17.07 13.58
N ILE A 101 -6.42 -18.21 13.15
CA ILE A 101 -6.02 -18.86 11.89
C ILE A 101 -6.55 -18.09 10.68
N VAL A 102 -7.87 -17.87 10.61
CA VAL A 102 -8.51 -17.15 9.50
C VAL A 102 -8.09 -15.68 9.50
N GLY A 103 -7.88 -15.09 10.68
CA GLY A 103 -7.39 -13.72 10.81
C GLY A 103 -5.99 -13.55 10.23
N ALA A 104 -5.06 -14.45 10.57
CA ALA A 104 -3.70 -14.42 10.03
C ALA A 104 -3.67 -14.69 8.50
N LEU A 105 -4.45 -15.68 8.03
CA LEU A 105 -4.56 -15.96 6.59
C LEU A 105 -5.18 -14.79 5.84
N GLY A 106 -6.24 -14.19 6.38
CA GLY A 106 -6.87 -13.00 5.84
C GLY A 106 -5.91 -11.82 5.77
N TYR A 107 -5.13 -11.58 6.84
CA TYR A 107 -4.09 -10.56 6.86
C TYR A 107 -3.08 -10.76 5.71
N LEU A 108 -2.51 -11.96 5.59
CA LEU A 108 -1.53 -12.29 4.55
C LEU A 108 -2.11 -12.19 3.14
N TYR A 109 -3.40 -12.46 2.96
CA TYR A 109 -4.10 -12.33 1.69
C TYR A 109 -4.37 -10.86 1.32
N PHE A 110 -4.90 -10.06 2.26
CA PHE A 110 -5.29 -8.68 1.99
C PHE A 110 -4.11 -7.71 1.94
N GLN A 111 -3.00 -8.00 2.64
CA GLN A 111 -1.81 -7.15 2.65
C GLN A 111 -1.26 -6.85 1.23
N PRO A 112 -0.96 -7.84 0.36
CA PRO A 112 -0.48 -7.56 -1.00
C PRO A 112 -1.52 -6.88 -1.88
N VAL A 113 -2.82 -7.15 -1.64
CA VAL A 113 -3.92 -6.53 -2.39
C VAL A 113 -3.99 -5.03 -2.10
N PHE A 114 -4.00 -4.63 -0.82
CA PHE A 114 -4.01 -3.23 -0.46
C PHE A 114 -2.72 -2.52 -0.88
N PHE A 115 -1.57 -3.19 -0.77
CA PHE A 115 -0.32 -2.61 -1.23
C PHE A 115 -0.28 -2.38 -2.75
N GLN A 116 -0.86 -3.30 -3.53
CA GLN A 116 -1.02 -3.12 -4.98
C GLN A 116 -1.90 -1.91 -5.29
N LYS A 117 -3.03 -1.77 -4.59
CA LYS A 117 -4.00 -0.69 -4.83
C LYS A 117 -3.40 0.70 -4.56
N SER A 118 -2.68 0.87 -3.46
CA SER A 118 -2.21 2.20 -3.03
C SER A 118 -0.74 2.49 -3.35
N ASN A 119 -0.13 1.71 -4.26
CA ASN A 119 1.29 1.82 -4.61
C ASN A 119 1.65 3.21 -5.18
N LYS A 120 0.82 3.74 -6.10
CA LYS A 120 1.04 5.02 -6.79
C LYS A 120 0.99 6.17 -5.80
N ARG A 121 0.00 6.17 -4.91
CA ARG A 121 -0.10 7.17 -3.83
C ARG A 121 1.12 7.20 -2.92
N PHE A 122 1.63 6.05 -2.48
CA PHE A 122 2.85 6.03 -1.63
C PHE A 122 4.08 6.54 -2.39
N PHE A 123 4.17 6.21 -3.67
CA PHE A 123 5.26 6.67 -4.54
C PHE A 123 5.20 8.20 -4.76
N ASP A 124 4.00 8.75 -4.96
CA ASP A 124 3.79 10.19 -5.18
C ASP A 124 3.93 11.02 -3.90
N MET A 125 3.65 10.45 -2.72
CA MET A 125 3.95 11.09 -1.43
C MET A 125 5.44 11.37 -1.24
N CYS A 126 6.32 10.67 -1.96
CA CYS A 126 7.77 10.85 -1.88
C CYS A 126 8.30 11.87 -2.91
N ASN A 127 7.44 12.73 -3.46
CA ASN A 127 7.83 13.78 -4.39
C ASN A 127 8.45 14.98 -3.64
N VAL A 128 9.70 14.83 -3.22
CA VAL A 128 10.42 15.81 -2.39
C VAL A 128 11.37 16.71 -3.23
N GLY A 129 11.63 16.35 -4.50
CA GLY A 129 12.54 17.07 -5.41
C GLY A 129 13.89 16.35 -5.64
N GLU A 130 14.56 16.61 -6.77
CA GLU A 130 15.80 15.89 -7.17
C GLU A 130 17.04 16.26 -6.34
N GLU A 131 16.99 17.38 -5.63
CA GLU A 131 18.03 17.83 -4.69
C GLU A 131 18.21 16.83 -3.54
N TYR A 132 17.12 16.16 -3.17
CA TYR A 132 17.05 15.18 -2.10
C TYR A 132 17.37 13.77 -2.61
N TYR A 133 18.00 12.95 -1.77
CA TYR A 133 18.34 11.56 -2.08
C TYR A 133 17.08 10.74 -2.37
N LEU A 134 16.05 10.87 -1.53
CA LEU A 134 14.77 10.17 -1.72
C LEU A 134 14.10 10.54 -3.05
N GLY A 135 14.06 11.84 -3.36
CA GLY A 135 13.44 12.34 -4.59
C GLY A 135 14.21 11.96 -5.85
N ARG A 136 15.55 11.92 -5.80
CA ARG A 136 16.40 11.45 -6.89
C ARG A 136 16.16 9.99 -7.23
N GLU A 137 16.14 9.11 -6.23
CA GLU A 137 15.85 7.69 -6.43
C GLU A 137 14.41 7.48 -6.93
N ARG A 138 13.45 8.22 -6.38
CA ARG A 138 12.05 8.22 -6.87
C ARG A 138 12.00 8.59 -8.35
N ASN A 139 12.66 9.66 -8.76
CA ASN A 139 12.64 10.10 -10.15
C ASN A 139 13.35 9.15 -11.11
N LYS A 140 14.40 8.45 -10.67
CA LYS A 140 15.02 7.37 -11.45
C LYS A 140 14.01 6.26 -11.75
N ILE A 141 13.29 5.79 -10.72
CA ILE A 141 12.25 4.76 -10.86
C ILE A 141 11.07 5.26 -11.70
N LEU A 142 10.70 6.54 -11.57
CA LEU A 142 9.65 7.14 -12.40
C LEU A 142 10.01 7.10 -13.88
N ARG A 143 11.26 7.46 -14.24
CA ARG A 143 11.75 7.40 -15.63
C ARG A 143 11.71 5.97 -16.17
N GLU A 144 12.04 4.97 -15.35
CA GLU A 144 11.93 3.55 -15.72
C GLU A 144 10.47 3.13 -15.92
N CYS A 145 9.56 3.54 -15.03
CA CYS A 145 8.13 3.28 -15.18
C CYS A 145 7.56 3.92 -16.45
N ASN A 146 7.95 5.16 -16.75
CA ASN A 146 7.48 5.90 -17.93
C ASN A 146 7.95 5.23 -19.22
N LYS A 147 9.18 4.68 -19.25
CA LYS A 147 9.67 3.86 -20.37
C LYS A 147 8.85 2.59 -20.58
N ILE A 148 8.40 1.94 -19.51
CA ILE A 148 7.58 0.72 -19.59
C ILE A 148 6.17 1.04 -20.09
N LEU A 149 5.59 2.15 -19.61
CA LEU A 149 4.23 2.56 -19.93
C LEU A 149 4.12 3.31 -21.26
N ASN A 150 5.24 3.75 -21.85
CA ASN A 150 5.26 4.67 -23.00
C ASN A 150 4.42 5.94 -22.77
N VAL A 151 4.41 6.45 -21.53
CA VAL A 151 3.69 7.67 -21.15
C VAL A 151 4.65 8.60 -20.39
N GLU A 152 4.60 9.89 -20.69
CA GLU A 152 5.25 10.93 -19.90
C GLU A 152 4.31 11.37 -18.75
N ASP A 153 4.24 10.59 -17.68
CA ASP A 153 3.66 11.06 -16.41
C ASP A 153 4.71 11.99 -15.77
N PHE A 154 4.50 13.31 -15.87
CA PHE A 154 5.22 14.38 -15.15
C PHE A 154 4.40 14.87 -13.95
#